data_AF-A0A225DIW9-F1
#
_entry.id   AF-A0A225DIW9-F1
#
_cell.length_a   1.000
_cell.length_b   1.000
_cell.length_c   1.000
_cell.angle_alpha   90.00
_cell.angle_beta   90.00
_cell.angle_gamma   90.00
#
_symmetry.space_group_name_H-M   'P 1'
#
loop_
_entity.id
_entity.type
_entity.pdbx_description
1 polymer ?
#
loop_
_entity_poly.entity_id
_entity_poly.type
_entity_poly.pdbx_seq_one_letter_code
_entity_poly.pdbx_strand_id
1 'polypeptide(L)'
;MAKTVRVVRDDAYEEMGAAYQRVLTAALDAALRESGVKSAATRRKVAESFVFALGEFHDSGWLRPAEGAAPVYPVLCFTERFLNVDTPPSALGTVYAPSPGFAFHEYAHGSVEAFHAGDPAAQIETGSFGGEG
;
A
#
# COMPACT_ATOMS: atom_id res chain seq x y z
N MET A 1 27.14 15.86 6.25
CA MET A 1 25.87 16.62 6.33
C MET A 1 24.74 15.61 6.29
N ALA A 2 23.83 15.61 7.27
CA ALA A 2 22.64 14.76 7.19
C ALA A 2 21.80 15.21 5.98
N LYS A 3 21.44 14.30 5.08
CA LYS A 3 20.50 14.61 4.00
C LYS A 3 19.16 14.98 4.65
N THR A 4 18.68 16.18 4.41
CA THR A 4 17.35 16.62 4.86
C THR A 4 16.29 15.71 4.23
N VAL A 5 15.32 15.27 5.02
CA VAL A 5 14.14 14.55 4.51
C VAL A 5 13.42 15.42 3.50
N ARG A 6 13.07 14.83 2.35
CA ARG A 6 12.30 15.51 1.31
C ARG A 6 10.99 14.78 1.13
N VAL A 7 9.88 15.47 1.36
CA VAL A 7 8.56 14.96 1.00
C VAL A 7 8.29 15.29 -0.47
N VAL A 8 7.89 14.30 -1.25
CA VAL A 8 7.53 14.41 -2.67
C VAL A 8 6.09 13.96 -2.85
N ARG A 9 5.32 14.71 -3.66
CA ARG A 9 3.90 14.49 -3.94
C ARG A 9 3.64 14.66 -5.44
N ASP A 10 4.23 13.78 -6.23
CA ASP A 10 4.13 13.77 -7.69
C ASP A 10 3.74 12.37 -8.19
N ASP A 11 3.68 12.23 -9.51
CA ASP A 11 3.19 11.02 -10.19
C ASP A 11 4.04 9.77 -9.90
N ALA A 12 5.28 9.93 -9.41
CA ALA A 12 6.10 8.79 -9.00
C ALA A 12 5.44 8.00 -7.86
N TYR A 13 4.58 8.65 -7.06
CA TYR A 13 3.79 7.98 -6.04
C TYR A 13 2.81 6.96 -6.62
N GLU A 14 2.22 7.23 -7.78
CA GLU A 14 1.10 6.45 -8.31
C GLU A 14 1.51 5.01 -8.64
N GLU A 15 2.70 4.85 -9.23
CA GLU A 15 3.28 3.53 -9.51
C GLU A 15 3.49 2.72 -8.23
N MET A 16 3.99 3.35 -7.15
CA MET A 16 4.18 2.70 -5.85
C MET A 16 2.85 2.36 -5.18
N GLY A 17 1.87 3.27 -5.25
CA GLY A 17 0.52 3.04 -4.73
C GLY A 17 -0.15 1.83 -5.40
N ALA A 18 -0.13 1.77 -6.73
CA ALA A 18 -0.66 0.65 -7.50
C ALA A 18 0.12 -0.65 -7.25
N ALA A 19 1.46 -0.59 -7.19
CA ALA A 19 2.27 -1.76 -6.83
C ALA A 19 1.91 -2.31 -5.45
N TYR A 20 1.73 -1.43 -4.46
CA TYR A 20 1.35 -1.82 -3.11
C TYR A 20 -0.03 -2.49 -3.05
N GLN A 21 -1.00 -2.06 -3.85
CA GLN A 21 -2.30 -2.75 -3.95
C GLN A 21 -2.18 -4.19 -4.45
N ARG A 22 -1.25 -4.46 -5.36
CA ARG A 22 -0.98 -5.81 -5.87
C ARG A 22 -0.33 -6.68 -4.79
N VAL A 23 0.58 -6.12 -3.99
CA VAL A 23 1.15 -6.79 -2.82
C VAL A 23 0.06 -7.15 -1.81
N LEU A 24 -0.85 -6.21 -1.50
CA LEU A 24 -2.00 -6.47 -0.61
C LEU A 24 -2.92 -7.56 -1.17
N THR A 25 -3.16 -7.56 -2.48
CA THR A 25 -3.98 -8.57 -3.16
C THR A 25 -3.34 -9.95 -3.07
N ALA A 26 -2.03 -10.05 -3.33
CA ALA A 26 -1.28 -11.30 -3.24
C ALA A 26 -1.30 -11.87 -1.81
N ALA A 27 -1.06 -11.03 -0.81
CA ALA A 27 -1.09 -11.41 0.60
C ALA A 27 -2.50 -11.89 1.01
N LEU A 28 -3.55 -11.17 0.60
CA LEU A 28 -4.93 -11.56 0.89
C LEU A 28 -5.34 -12.85 0.17
N ASP A 29 -5.00 -13.03 -1.12
CA ASP A 29 -5.27 -14.27 -1.85
C ASP A 29 -4.61 -15.48 -1.16
N ALA A 30 -3.35 -15.34 -0.75
CA ALA A 30 -2.62 -16.37 0.00
C ALA A 30 -3.34 -16.72 1.30
N ALA A 31 -3.67 -15.74 2.14
CA ALA A 31 -4.37 -15.95 3.40
C ALA A 31 -5.76 -16.62 3.21
N LEU A 32 -6.50 -16.24 2.16
CA LEU A 32 -7.78 -16.84 1.83
C LEU A 32 -7.62 -18.30 1.38
N ARG A 33 -6.57 -18.63 0.62
CA ARG A 33 -6.26 -20.01 0.22
C ARG A 33 -5.91 -20.87 1.43
N GLU A 34 -5.06 -20.37 2.32
CA GLU A 34 -4.68 -21.04 3.58
C GLU A 34 -5.90 -21.28 4.48
N SER A 35 -6.85 -20.34 4.47
CA SER A 35 -8.13 -20.46 5.20
C SER A 35 -9.16 -21.36 4.49
N GLY A 36 -8.81 -21.98 3.36
CA GLY A 36 -9.65 -22.95 2.66
C GLY A 36 -10.61 -22.38 1.61
N VAL A 37 -10.50 -21.09 1.24
CA VAL A 37 -11.31 -20.48 0.17
C VAL A 37 -10.76 -20.92 -1.20
N LYS A 38 -11.29 -22.03 -1.72
CA LYS A 38 -10.80 -22.67 -2.97
C LYS A 38 -11.17 -21.92 -4.25
N SER A 39 -12.32 -21.25 -4.27
CA SER A 39 -12.83 -20.57 -5.47
C SER A 39 -12.02 -19.31 -5.79
N ALA A 40 -11.34 -19.32 -6.95
CA ALA A 40 -10.59 -18.15 -7.43
C ALA A 40 -11.50 -16.93 -7.65
N ALA A 41 -12.72 -17.14 -8.18
CA ALA A 41 -13.70 -16.07 -8.36
C ALA A 41 -14.14 -15.46 -7.02
N THR A 42 -14.28 -16.28 -5.98
CA THR A 42 -14.59 -15.80 -4.63
C THR A 42 -13.43 -14.99 -4.06
N ARG A 43 -12.19 -15.47 -4.19
CA ARG A 43 -11.01 -14.73 -3.71
C ARG A 43 -10.83 -13.40 -4.42
N ARG A 44 -10.98 -13.36 -5.76
CA ARG A 44 -10.98 -12.12 -6.55
C ARG A 44 -12.02 -11.13 -6.03
N LYS A 45 -13.27 -11.56 -5.87
CA LYS A 45 -14.34 -10.68 -5.36
C LYS A 45 -14.04 -10.12 -3.97
N VAL A 46 -13.48 -10.94 -3.08
CA VAL A 46 -13.08 -10.50 -1.73
C VAL A 46 -11.93 -9.49 -1.83
N ALA A 47 -10.92 -9.74 -2.67
CA ALA A 47 -9.80 -8.84 -2.86
C ALA A 47 -10.23 -7.49 -3.46
N GLU A 48 -11.09 -7.49 -4.50
CA GLU A 48 -11.67 -6.27 -5.08
C GLU A 48 -12.39 -5.45 -4.00
N SER A 49 -13.26 -6.10 -3.22
CA SER A 49 -14.03 -5.42 -2.17
C SER A 49 -13.13 -4.86 -1.07
N PHE A 50 -12.11 -5.62 -0.66
CA PHE A 50 -11.18 -5.23 0.40
C PHE A 50 -10.28 -4.07 -0.03
N VAL A 51 -9.62 -4.16 -1.18
CA VAL A 51 -8.68 -3.13 -1.66
C VAL A 51 -9.44 -1.85 -1.97
N PHE A 52 -10.64 -1.92 -2.54
CA PHE A 52 -11.49 -0.76 -2.77
C PHE A 52 -11.88 -0.07 -1.45
N ALA A 53 -12.37 -0.82 -0.46
CA ALA A 53 -12.75 -0.27 0.84
C ALA A 53 -11.56 0.32 1.61
N LEU A 54 -10.39 -0.31 1.52
CA LEU A 54 -9.14 0.23 2.07
C LEU A 54 -8.73 1.53 1.37
N GLY A 55 -8.91 1.61 0.05
CA GLY A 55 -8.66 2.82 -0.72
C GLY A 55 -9.56 3.97 -0.33
N GLU A 56 -10.87 3.74 -0.26
CA GLU A 56 -11.85 4.74 0.23
C GLU A 56 -11.45 5.28 1.61
N PHE A 57 -10.99 4.38 2.50
CA PHE A 57 -10.52 4.77 3.82
C PHE A 57 -9.22 5.60 3.80
N HIS A 58 -8.28 5.32 2.89
CA HIS A 58 -7.09 6.16 2.70
C HIS A 58 -7.42 7.51 2.07
N ASP A 59 -8.39 7.56 1.17
CA ASP A 59 -8.71 8.77 0.40
C ASP A 59 -9.52 9.78 1.21
N SER A 60 -10.42 9.30 2.08
CA SER A 60 -11.34 10.18 2.82
C SER A 60 -11.63 9.76 4.26
N GLY A 61 -11.13 8.60 4.69
CA GLY A 61 -11.36 8.06 6.01
C GLY A 61 -10.56 8.77 7.10
N TRP A 62 -11.04 8.63 8.33
CA TRP A 62 -10.34 9.06 9.54
C TRP A 62 -10.51 8.02 10.63
N LEU A 63 -9.57 7.99 11.58
CA LEU A 63 -9.67 7.18 12.79
C LEU A 63 -9.50 8.03 14.04
N ARG A 64 -10.07 7.56 15.15
CA ARG A 64 -9.83 8.07 16.51
C ARG A 64 -9.33 6.90 17.35
N PRO A 65 -8.05 6.86 17.73
CA PRO A 65 -7.48 5.70 18.40
C PRO A 65 -7.95 5.57 19.86
N ALA A 66 -8.48 6.63 20.45
CA ALA A 66 -9.02 6.66 21.80
C ALA A 66 -10.28 7.53 21.86
N GLU A 67 -11.13 7.28 22.86
CA GLU A 67 -12.27 8.12 23.15
C GLU A 67 -11.81 9.57 23.44
N GLY A 68 -12.49 10.54 22.84
CA GLY A 68 -12.12 11.96 22.95
C GLY A 68 -10.91 12.41 22.12
N ALA A 69 -10.20 11.52 21.43
CA ALA A 69 -9.10 11.90 20.55
C ALA A 69 -9.61 12.67 19.30
N ALA A 70 -8.77 13.58 18.78
CA ALA A 70 -9.00 14.21 17.49
C ALA A 70 -8.94 13.18 16.35
N PRO A 71 -9.71 13.37 15.26
CA PRO A 71 -9.58 12.52 14.08
C PRO A 71 -8.19 12.66 13.46
N VAL A 72 -7.61 11.53 13.03
CA VAL A 72 -6.39 11.50 12.22
C VAL A 72 -6.67 10.81 10.89
N TYR A 73 -6.03 11.30 9.83
CA TYR A 73 -6.23 10.85 8.46
C TYR A 73 -5.04 10.00 8.04
N PRO A 74 -5.22 8.68 7.83
CA PRO A 74 -4.12 7.78 7.53
C PRO A 74 -3.57 8.05 6.12
N VAL A 75 -2.27 8.32 6.04
CA VAL A 75 -1.58 8.53 4.77
C VAL A 75 -0.59 7.39 4.55
N LEU A 76 -0.69 6.73 3.40
CA LEU A 76 0.31 5.78 2.96
C LEU A 76 1.50 6.54 2.36
N CYS A 77 2.69 6.30 2.88
CA CYS A 77 3.92 6.88 2.37
C CYS A 77 4.96 5.79 2.10
N PHE A 78 5.84 6.02 1.13
CA PHE A 78 6.96 5.16 0.81
C PHE A 78 8.27 5.89 1.07
N THR A 79 9.28 5.18 1.57
CA THR A 79 10.55 5.78 1.99
C THR A 79 11.73 5.01 1.42
N GLU A 80 12.80 5.71 1.07
CA GLU A 80 14.03 5.08 0.54
C GLU A 80 14.76 4.23 1.60
N ARG A 81 14.46 4.44 2.88
CA ARG A 81 15.08 3.73 4.01
C ARG A 81 14.04 3.25 4.98
N PHE A 82 14.26 2.06 5.53
CA PHE A 82 13.38 1.48 6.53
C PHE A 82 13.40 2.28 7.84
N LEU A 83 12.23 2.73 8.29
CA LEU A 83 12.05 3.40 9.57
C LEU A 83 11.95 2.36 10.69
N ASN A 84 13.03 2.19 11.46
CA ASN A 84 13.05 1.36 12.66
C ASN A 84 13.44 2.21 13.89
N VAL A 85 13.64 1.58 15.04
CA VAL A 85 14.01 2.26 16.30
C VAL A 85 15.34 3.01 16.25
N ASP A 86 16.25 2.59 15.37
CA ASP A 86 17.60 3.15 15.22
C ASP A 86 17.73 4.14 14.05
N THR A 87 16.75 4.15 13.14
CA THR A 87 16.69 5.10 12.02
C THR A 87 15.90 6.35 12.46
N PRO A 88 16.56 7.49 12.73
CA PRO A 88 15.82 8.71 13.02
C PRO A 88 15.02 9.15 11.78
N PRO A 89 13.83 9.76 11.93
CA PRO A 89 13.03 10.22 10.79
C PRO A 89 13.81 11.10 9.82
N SER A 90 14.74 11.92 10.33
CA SER A 90 15.62 12.79 9.53
C SER A 90 16.54 12.02 8.56
N ALA A 91 16.68 10.70 8.71
CA ALA A 91 17.54 9.86 7.89
C ALA A 91 16.77 9.06 6.83
N LEU A 92 15.45 9.28 6.65
CA LEU A 92 14.61 8.52 5.72
C LEU A 92 14.86 8.79 4.24
N GLY A 93 15.54 9.88 3.90
CA GLY A 93 15.75 10.30 2.51
C GLY A 93 14.47 10.90 1.91
N THR A 94 14.11 10.46 0.71
CA THR A 94 12.85 10.85 0.06
C THR A 94 11.67 10.10 0.68
N VAL A 95 10.62 10.85 1.02
CA VAL A 95 9.32 10.33 1.45
C VAL A 95 8.30 10.63 0.35
N TYR A 96 7.85 9.60 -0.34
CA TYR A 96 6.82 9.70 -1.36
C TYR A 96 5.46 9.63 -0.68
N ALA A 97 4.68 10.69 -0.83
CA ALA A 97 3.34 10.83 -0.27
C ALA A 97 2.33 11.05 -1.42
N PRO A 98 1.01 10.83 -1.19
CA PRO A 98 0.02 10.88 -2.25
C PRO A 98 0.08 12.18 -3.07
N SER A 99 0.12 12.03 -4.40
CA SER A 99 -0.01 13.14 -5.33
C SER A 99 -1.37 13.83 -5.14
N PRO A 100 -1.51 15.13 -5.43
CA PRO A 100 -2.80 15.83 -5.28
C PRO A 100 -3.95 15.26 -6.12
N GLY A 101 -3.63 14.55 -7.21
CA GLY A 101 -4.62 13.96 -8.13
C GLY A 101 -4.85 12.46 -7.91
N PHE A 102 -4.07 11.82 -7.04
CA PHE A 102 -4.16 10.38 -6.81
C PHE A 102 -5.27 10.05 -5.81
N ALA A 103 -6.13 9.10 -6.20
CA ALA A 103 -7.08 8.44 -5.32
C ALA A 103 -6.79 6.93 -5.32
N PHE A 104 -6.54 6.37 -4.14
CA PHE A 104 -6.16 4.97 -4.00
C PHE A 104 -7.26 4.03 -4.49
N HIS A 105 -8.54 4.32 -4.21
CA HIS A 105 -9.65 3.45 -4.62
C HIS A 105 -9.77 3.29 -6.15
N GLU A 106 -9.38 4.30 -6.94
CA GLU A 106 -9.50 4.26 -8.41
C GLU A 106 -8.64 3.16 -9.05
N TYR A 107 -7.52 2.81 -8.42
CA TYR A 107 -6.61 1.77 -8.90
C TYR A 107 -6.99 0.36 -8.44
N ALA A 108 -7.89 0.23 -7.45
CA ALA A 108 -8.14 -1.02 -6.73
C ALA A 108 -8.56 -2.18 -7.64
N HIS A 109 -9.58 -1.95 -8.48
CA HIS A 109 -10.11 -2.99 -9.36
C HIS A 109 -9.08 -3.41 -10.44
N GLY A 110 -8.39 -2.44 -11.05
CA GLY A 110 -7.38 -2.73 -12.06
C GLY A 110 -6.19 -3.51 -11.50
N SER A 111 -5.74 -3.16 -10.29
CA SER A 111 -4.66 -3.87 -9.59
C SER A 111 -5.03 -5.32 -9.27
N VAL A 112 -6.26 -5.55 -8.77
CA VAL A 112 -6.73 -6.90 -8.43
C VAL A 112 -6.94 -7.74 -9.69
N GLU A 113 -7.51 -7.16 -10.75
CA GLU A 113 -7.70 -7.84 -12.03
C GLU A 113 -6.36 -8.27 -12.64
N ALA A 114 -5.38 -7.36 -12.73
CA ALA A 114 -4.08 -7.65 -13.30
C ALA A 114 -3.37 -8.80 -12.54
N PHE A 115 -3.47 -8.82 -11.20
CA PHE A 115 -2.95 -9.92 -10.38
C PHE A 115 -3.61 -11.26 -10.73
N HIS A 116 -4.95 -11.32 -10.75
CA HIS A 116 -5.66 -12.57 -11.03
C HIS A 116 -5.57 -13.03 -12.49
N ALA A 117 -5.31 -12.12 -13.43
CA ALA A 117 -5.01 -12.45 -14.81
C ALA A 117 -3.60 -13.05 -14.99
N GLY A 118 -2.75 -12.98 -13.97
CA GLY A 118 -1.36 -13.43 -14.04
C GLY A 118 -0.48 -12.51 -14.88
N ASP A 119 -0.80 -11.22 -14.95
CA ASP A 119 0.03 -10.23 -15.65
C ASP A 119 1.43 -10.19 -15.01
N PRO A 120 2.52 -10.41 -15.77
CA PRO A 120 3.88 -10.28 -15.27
C PRO A 120 4.17 -8.91 -14.64
N ALA A 121 3.59 -7.83 -15.19
CA ALA A 121 3.73 -6.49 -14.62
C ALA A 121 3.01 -6.32 -13.27
N ALA A 122 2.09 -7.25 -12.94
CA ALA A 122 1.44 -7.28 -11.64
C ALA A 122 2.22 -8.08 -10.58
N GLN A 123 3.30 -8.77 -10.96
CA GLN A 123 4.18 -9.47 -10.03
C GLN A 123 5.19 -8.49 -9.45
N ILE A 124 4.94 -8.04 -8.23
CA ILE A 124 5.80 -7.09 -7.53
C ILE A 124 6.82 -7.86 -6.69
N GLU A 125 8.10 -7.57 -6.89
CA GLU A 125 9.16 -8.07 -6.02
C GLU A 125 9.03 -7.47 -4.62
N THR A 126 9.12 -8.31 -3.60
CA THR A 126 9.06 -7.89 -2.20
C THR A 126 10.22 -8.51 -1.43
N GLY A 127 10.68 -7.81 -0.39
CA GLY A 127 11.78 -8.24 0.46
C GLY A 127 11.55 -7.85 1.91
N SER A 128 12.47 -8.24 2.77
CA SER A 128 12.50 -7.85 4.18
C SER A 128 13.77 -7.09 4.49
N PHE A 129 13.68 -6.10 5.38
CA PHE A 129 14.86 -5.35 5.84
C PHE A 129 15.92 -6.31 6.41
N GLY A 130 17.17 -6.17 5.95
CA GLY A 130 18.28 -7.06 6.31
C GLY A 130 18.35 -8.37 5.51
N GLY A 131 17.41 -8.63 4.61
CA GLY A 131 17.40 -9.76 3.68
C GLY A 131 17.83 -9.41 2.25
N GLU A 132 18.39 -8.22 2.04
CA GLU A 132 18.95 -7.79 0.76
C GLU A 132 20.25 -8.57 0.51
N GLY A 133 20.18 -9.64 -0.29
CA GLY A 133 21.31 -10.48 -0.70
C GLY A 133 21.08 -11.05 -2.09
#